data_AF-A0A2T6SHG9-F1
#
_entry.id   AF-A0A2T6SHG9-F1
#
_cell.length_a   1.000
_cell.length_b   1.000
_cell.length_c   1.000
_cell.angle_alpha   90.00
_cell.angle_beta   90.00
_cell.angle_gamma   90.00
#
_symmetry.space_group_name_H-M   'P 1'
#
loop_
_entity.id
_entity.type
_entity.pdbx_description
1 polymer ?
#
loop_
_entity_poly.entity_id
_entity_poly.type
_entity_poly.pdbx_seq_one_letter_code
_entity_poly.pdbx_strand_id
1 'polypeptide(L)'
;VMPSHLFVLTSACSFVSFIVFIFSLSFYGFSYSVEKIDFLPSRRKGLKNFLRIGFYLALLGYFWRGFYEGLARPKIKETPIYLDKLDKELKVILLTDMHVGSLLQKDFVNYIVEEVNQQKVDMVLIGGDLVDENIEKVKSFLLPLNNLKSTHGTFYVPGNHEYYHGIEPILSFLNTLDMTILGNECVHLGGIN
;
A
#
# COMPACT_ATOMS: atom_id res chain seq x y z
N VAL A 1 -18.17 9.27 20.65
CA VAL A 1 -17.42 8.52 19.60
C VAL A 1 -18.43 7.98 18.61
N MET A 2 -18.28 8.25 17.31
CA MET A 2 -19.19 7.75 16.28
C MET A 2 -19.08 6.20 16.21
N PRO A 3 -20.18 5.45 16.10
CA PRO A 3 -20.11 4.00 15.90
C PRO A 3 -19.32 3.64 14.63
N SER A 4 -18.50 2.60 14.68
CA SER A 4 -17.59 2.21 13.58
C SER A 4 -18.30 1.98 12.24
N HIS A 5 -19.47 1.33 12.26
CA HIS A 5 -20.27 1.09 11.06
C HIS A 5 -20.80 2.39 10.43
N LEU A 6 -21.15 3.38 11.25
CA LEU A 6 -21.65 4.67 10.79
C LEU A 6 -20.50 5.52 10.20
N PHE A 7 -19.32 5.45 10.80
CA PHE A 7 -18.11 6.07 10.25
C PHE A 7 -17.74 5.46 8.89
N VAL A 8 -17.76 4.13 8.77
CA VAL A 8 -17.49 3.43 7.50
C VAL A 8 -18.53 3.83 6.44
N LEU A 9 -19.81 3.83 6.79
CA LEU A 9 -20.88 4.19 5.85
C LEU A 9 -20.74 5.63 5.36
N THR A 10 -20.55 6.58 6.28
CA THR A 10 -20.41 8.01 5.93
C THR A 10 -19.14 8.29 5.12
N SER A 11 -18.02 7.63 5.44
CA SER A 11 -16.78 7.72 4.67
C SER A 11 -16.95 7.13 3.26
N ALA A 12 -17.59 5.97 3.14
CA ALA A 12 -17.88 5.35 1.85
C ALA A 12 -18.79 6.23 0.97
N CYS A 13 -19.86 6.79 1.54
CA CYS A 13 -20.73 7.72 0.83
C CYS A 13 -19.97 8.96 0.35
N SER A 14 -19.15 9.56 1.21
CA SER A 14 -18.34 10.74 0.87
C SER A 14 -17.35 10.45 -0.26
N PHE A 15 -16.70 9.29 -0.20
CA PHE A 15 -15.78 8.82 -1.25
C PHE A 15 -16.51 8.63 -2.58
N VAL A 16 -17.65 7.92 -2.59
CA VAL A 16 -18.45 7.71 -3.81
C VAL A 16 -18.93 9.05 -4.39
N SER A 17 -19.43 9.96 -3.56
CA SER A 17 -19.86 11.28 -4.00
C SER A 17 -18.71 12.10 -4.61
N PHE A 18 -17.52 12.03 -4.00
CA PHE A 18 -16.33 12.70 -4.54
C PHE A 18 -15.91 12.13 -5.89
N ILE A 19 -15.90 10.80 -6.04
CA ILE A 19 -15.61 10.16 -7.33
C ILE A 19 -16.63 10.58 -8.40
N VAL A 20 -17.93 10.52 -8.09
CA VAL A 20 -18.99 10.96 -9.01
C VAL A 20 -18.81 12.44 -9.39
N PHE A 21 -18.43 13.29 -8.44
CA PHE A 21 -18.15 14.70 -8.70
C PHE A 21 -16.97 14.89 -9.67
N ILE A 22 -15.83 14.23 -9.43
CA ILE A 22 -14.66 14.32 -10.32
C ILE A 22 -14.97 13.80 -11.73
N PHE A 23 -15.69 12.68 -11.82
CA PHE A 23 -16.14 12.13 -13.10
C PHE A 23 -17.06 13.10 -13.84
N SER A 24 -18.04 13.70 -13.14
CA SER A 24 -18.99 14.64 -13.72
C SER A 24 -18.31 15.93 -14.18
N LEU A 25 -17.39 16.46 -13.37
CA LEU A 25 -16.62 17.66 -13.71
C LEU A 25 -15.74 17.44 -14.94
N SER A 26 -15.04 16.30 -14.99
CA SER A 26 -14.19 15.91 -16.12
C SER A 26 -15.01 15.72 -17.40
N PHE A 27 -16.15 15.03 -17.29
CA PHE A 27 -17.07 14.81 -18.41
C PHE A 27 -17.68 16.12 -18.93
N TYR A 28 -18.07 17.03 -18.03
CA TYR A 28 -18.60 18.34 -18.38
C TYR A 28 -17.55 19.18 -19.12
N GLY A 29 -16.33 19.31 -18.56
CA GLY A 29 -15.25 20.07 -19.18
C GLY A 29 -14.85 19.54 -20.56
N PHE A 30 -14.77 18.22 -20.71
CA PHE A 30 -14.52 17.59 -22.00
C PHE A 30 -15.68 17.83 -22.99
N SER A 31 -16.93 17.64 -22.55
CA SER A 31 -18.12 17.84 -23.40
C SER A 31 -18.25 19.29 -23.88
N TYR A 32 -17.97 20.26 -23.01
CA TYR A 32 -17.92 21.68 -23.34
C TYR A 32 -16.83 21.97 -24.39
N SER A 33 -15.65 21.36 -24.22
CA SER A 33 -14.56 21.49 -25.19
C SER A 33 -14.93 20.92 -26.56
N VAL A 34 -15.57 19.75 -26.60
CA VAL A 34 -16.08 19.12 -27.84
C VAL A 34 -17.16 19.98 -28.52
N GLU A 35 -17.95 20.73 -27.76
CA GLU A 35 -18.96 21.64 -28.32
C GLU A 35 -18.34 22.83 -29.04
N LYS A 36 -17.21 23.35 -28.55
CA LYS A 36 -16.46 24.47 -29.15
C LYS A 36 -15.62 24.11 -30.38
N ILE A 37 -15.58 22.85 -30.81
CA ILE A 37 -14.86 22.45 -32.01
C ILE A 37 -15.67 22.88 -33.25
N ASP A 38 -15.33 24.04 -33.81
CA ASP A 38 -16.00 24.66 -34.97
C ASP A 38 -15.91 23.82 -36.26
N PHE A 39 -14.88 22.96 -36.38
CA PHE A 39 -14.65 22.12 -37.55
C PHE A 39 -15.57 20.89 -37.64
N LEU A 40 -16.48 20.70 -36.66
CA LEU A 40 -17.48 19.64 -36.65
C LEU A 40 -18.88 20.26 -36.85
N PRO A 41 -19.35 20.42 -38.10
CA PRO A 41 -20.71 20.88 -38.36
C PRO A 41 -21.71 19.98 -37.62
N SER A 42 -22.87 20.54 -37.30
CA SER A 42 -24.03 19.91 -36.62
C SER A 42 -24.52 18.58 -37.23
N ARG A 43 -23.90 18.09 -38.31
CA ARG A 43 -24.26 16.89 -39.08
C ARG A 43 -23.54 15.60 -38.71
N ARG A 44 -22.70 15.57 -37.66
CA ARG A 44 -22.30 14.29 -37.05
C ARG A 44 -22.47 14.34 -35.54
N LYS A 45 -23.71 14.51 -35.08
CA LYS A 45 -24.13 14.21 -33.69
C LYS A 45 -23.56 12.86 -33.23
N GLY A 46 -23.50 11.89 -34.14
CA GLY A 46 -22.83 10.60 -33.93
C GLY A 46 -21.34 10.70 -33.56
N LEU A 47 -20.55 11.57 -34.18
CA LEU A 47 -19.12 11.74 -33.88
C LEU A 47 -18.92 12.47 -32.53
N LYS A 48 -19.68 13.52 -32.25
CA LYS A 48 -19.63 14.20 -30.94
C LYS A 48 -20.03 13.23 -29.81
N ASN A 49 -21.06 12.42 -30.02
CA ASN A 49 -21.44 11.36 -29.08
C ASN A 49 -20.37 10.27 -28.95
N PHE A 50 -19.75 9.85 -30.07
CA PHE A 50 -18.65 8.89 -30.05
C PHE A 50 -17.47 9.38 -29.21
N LEU A 51 -17.05 10.63 -29.37
CA LEU A 51 -15.98 11.23 -28.56
C LEU A 51 -16.34 11.28 -27.07
N ARG A 52 -17.58 11.67 -26.73
CA ARG A 52 -18.06 11.72 -25.34
C ARG A 52 -18.10 10.33 -24.70
N ILE A 53 -18.63 9.33 -25.41
CA ILE A 53 -18.68 7.94 -24.94
C ILE A 53 -17.25 7.41 -24.80
N GLY A 54 -16.38 7.65 -25.79
CA GLY A 54 -14.98 7.23 -25.74
C GLY A 54 -14.23 7.82 -24.54
N PHE A 55 -14.43 9.11 -24.25
CA PHE A 55 -13.86 9.74 -23.06
C PHE A 55 -14.38 9.14 -21.76
N TYR A 56 -15.69 8.90 -21.66
CA TYR A 56 -16.28 8.28 -20.47
C TYR A 56 -15.76 6.85 -20.25
N LEU A 57 -15.66 6.05 -21.31
CA LEU A 57 -15.06 4.71 -21.25
C LEU A 57 -13.58 4.75 -20.87
N ALA A 58 -12.82 5.73 -21.36
CA ALA A 58 -11.42 5.91 -20.98
C ALA A 58 -11.27 6.27 -19.48
N LEU A 59 -12.12 7.15 -18.95
CA LEU A 59 -12.13 7.48 -17.52
C LEU A 59 -12.48 6.26 -16.66
N LEU A 60 -13.51 5.49 -17.05
CA LEU A 60 -13.87 4.25 -16.38
C LEU A 60 -12.71 3.23 -16.42
N GLY A 61 -12.06 3.08 -17.57
CA GLY A 61 -10.90 2.21 -17.72
C GLY A 61 -9.72 2.65 -16.85
N TYR A 62 -9.46 3.96 -16.75
CA TYR A 62 -8.41 4.51 -15.88
C TYR A 62 -8.71 4.26 -14.40
N PHE A 63 -9.94 4.51 -13.96
CA PHE A 63 -10.36 4.24 -12.59
C PHE A 63 -10.28 2.74 -12.25
N TRP A 64 -10.75 1.88 -13.16
CA TRP A 64 -10.66 0.44 -13.00
C TRP A 64 -9.20 -0.03 -12.88
N ARG A 65 -8.30 0.54 -13.70
CA ARG A 65 -6.87 0.26 -13.59
C ARG A 65 -6.31 0.70 -12.23
N GLY A 66 -6.64 1.91 -11.76
CA GLY A 66 -6.19 2.38 -10.45
C GLY A 66 -6.67 1.48 -9.31
N PHE A 67 -7.93 1.05 -9.36
CA PHE A 67 -8.50 0.11 -8.39
C PHE A 67 -7.82 -1.26 -8.44
N TYR A 68 -7.57 -1.78 -9.66
CA TYR A 68 -6.88 -3.05 -9.86
C TYR A 68 -5.43 -3.02 -9.34
N GLU A 69 -4.67 -1.97 -9.67
CA GLU A 69 -3.28 -1.81 -9.20
C GLU A 69 -3.24 -1.62 -7.67
N GLY A 70 -4.21 -0.91 -7.08
CA GLY A 70 -4.30 -0.72 -5.63
C GLY A 70 -4.63 -2.00 -4.83
N LEU A 71 -5.28 -2.98 -5.46
CA LEU A 71 -5.54 -4.30 -4.87
C LEU A 71 -4.52 -5.37 -5.33
N ALA A 72 -3.63 -5.02 -6.25
CA ALA A 72 -2.64 -5.94 -6.75
C ALA A 72 -1.63 -6.26 -5.65
N ARG A 73 -1.15 -7.50 -5.67
CA ARG A 73 -0.05 -7.91 -4.79
C ARG A 73 1.22 -7.12 -5.15
N PRO A 74 1.99 -6.67 -4.15
CA PRO A 74 3.21 -5.91 -4.38
C PRO A 74 4.20 -6.76 -5.17
N LYS A 75 4.92 -6.09 -6.08
CA LYS A 75 5.98 -6.70 -6.87
C LYS A 75 7.33 -6.31 -6.28
N ILE A 76 8.28 -7.23 -6.32
CA ILE A 76 9.66 -6.96 -5.90
C ILE A 76 10.27 -5.94 -6.86
N LYS A 77 10.87 -4.89 -6.30
CA LYS A 77 11.67 -3.89 -7.02
C LYS A 77 13.09 -3.91 -6.50
N GLU A 78 14.01 -4.37 -7.33
CA GLU A 78 15.44 -4.37 -7.00
C GLU A 78 16.03 -2.98 -7.26
N THR A 79 16.77 -2.44 -6.28
CA THR A 79 17.45 -1.15 -6.39
C THR A 79 18.88 -1.32 -5.89
N PRO A 80 19.90 -1.23 -6.77
CA PRO A 80 21.29 -1.32 -6.33
C PRO A 80 21.68 -0.05 -5.55
N ILE A 81 22.32 -0.25 -4.41
CA ILE A 81 22.87 0.82 -3.58
C ILE A 81 24.36 0.56 -3.43
N TYR A 82 25.19 1.54 -3.77
CA TYR A 82 26.64 1.44 -3.69
C TYR A 82 27.14 2.19 -2.46
N LEU A 83 27.93 1.50 -1.63
CA LEU A 83 28.53 2.04 -0.42
C LEU A 83 30.03 1.79 -0.47
N ASP A 84 30.84 2.85 -0.44
CA ASP A 84 32.31 2.78 -0.60
C ASP A 84 33.00 1.92 0.48
N LYS A 85 32.37 1.79 1.64
CA LYS A 85 32.90 1.08 2.82
C LYS A 85 32.15 -0.22 3.08
N LEU A 86 31.59 -0.84 2.05
CA LEU A 86 30.91 -2.12 2.19
C LEU A 86 31.75 -3.20 1.51
N ASP A 87 32.36 -4.06 2.32
CA ASP A 87 33.32 -5.07 1.88
C ASP A 87 32.66 -6.26 1.19
N LYS A 88 31.33 -6.44 1.35
CA LYS A 88 30.55 -7.54 0.77
C LYS A 88 29.19 -7.07 0.28
N GLU A 89 28.77 -7.60 -0.85
CA GLU A 89 27.39 -7.41 -1.33
C GLU A 89 26.39 -7.96 -0.31
N LEU A 90 25.34 -7.17 -0.04
CA LEU A 90 24.23 -7.56 0.82
C LEU A 90 22.92 -7.49 0.05
N LYS A 91 22.10 -8.51 0.20
CA LYS A 91 20.72 -8.51 -0.28
C LYS A 91 19.79 -8.19 0.89
N VAL A 92 19.18 -7.02 0.84
CA VAL A 92 18.26 -6.53 1.88
C VAL A 92 16.86 -6.38 1.30
N ILE A 93 15.84 -6.86 2.01
CA ILE A 93 14.45 -6.49 1.73
C ILE A 93 14.01 -5.41 2.70
N LEU A 94 13.40 -4.36 2.15
CA LEU A 94 12.65 -3.36 2.91
C LEU A 94 11.15 -3.57 2.67
N LEU A 95 10.43 -3.82 3.76
CA LEU A 95 8.97 -3.80 3.83
C LEU A 95 8.55 -2.53 4.55
N THR A 96 7.53 -1.83 4.06
CA THR A 96 7.00 -0.62 4.67
C THR A 96 5.53 -0.48 4.29
N ASP A 97 4.75 0.25 5.09
CA ASP A 97 3.37 0.61 4.79
C ASP A 97 2.51 -0.63 4.44
N MET A 98 2.68 -1.71 5.22
CA MET A 98 1.94 -2.95 5.02
C MET A 98 0.48 -2.81 5.44
N HIS A 99 0.18 -1.91 6.40
CA HIS A 99 -1.17 -1.55 6.81
C HIS A 99 -2.08 -2.78 7.06
N VAL A 100 -1.58 -3.76 7.83
CA VAL A 100 -2.32 -4.98 8.15
C VAL A 100 -3.54 -4.63 9.00
N GLY A 101 -4.71 -5.04 8.53
CA GLY A 101 -6.00 -4.63 9.08
C GLY A 101 -7.17 -5.30 8.35
N SER A 102 -8.36 -4.69 8.40
CA SER A 102 -9.57 -5.23 7.77
C SER A 102 -9.43 -5.49 6.27
N LEU A 103 -8.63 -4.70 5.56
CA LEU A 103 -8.40 -4.85 4.12
C LEU A 103 -7.30 -5.88 3.80
N LEU A 104 -6.14 -5.74 4.43
CA LEU A 104 -4.97 -6.59 4.23
C LEU A 104 -4.80 -7.50 5.45
N GLN A 105 -5.21 -8.76 5.30
CA GLN A 105 -5.29 -9.72 6.40
C GLN A 105 -4.16 -10.77 6.32
N LYS A 106 -4.32 -11.86 7.07
CA LYS A 106 -3.34 -12.95 7.19
C LYS A 106 -2.83 -13.48 5.84
N ASP A 107 -3.70 -13.62 4.84
CA ASP A 107 -3.30 -14.14 3.53
C ASP A 107 -2.34 -13.22 2.78
N PHE A 108 -2.48 -11.91 2.98
CA PHE A 108 -1.52 -10.94 2.46
C PHE A 108 -0.16 -11.09 3.17
N VAL A 109 -0.15 -11.18 4.49
CA VAL A 109 1.09 -11.35 5.26
C VAL A 109 1.78 -12.68 4.90
N ASN A 110 1.03 -13.78 4.75
CA ASN A 110 1.55 -15.06 4.26
C ASN A 110 2.23 -14.91 2.89
N TYR A 111 1.55 -14.25 1.94
CA TYR A 111 2.13 -14.01 0.62
C TYR A 111 3.45 -13.23 0.70
N ILE A 112 3.50 -12.14 1.48
CA ILE A 112 4.73 -11.36 1.66
C ILE A 112 5.87 -12.21 2.22
N VAL A 113 5.58 -13.02 3.25
CA VAL A 113 6.56 -13.90 3.87
C VAL A 113 7.08 -14.94 2.87
N GLU A 114 6.20 -15.52 2.05
CA GLU A 114 6.60 -16.46 0.99
C GLU A 114 7.51 -15.80 -0.05
N GLU A 115 7.15 -14.60 -0.53
CA GLU A 115 7.96 -13.86 -1.51
C GLU A 115 9.33 -13.48 -0.95
N VAL A 116 9.37 -12.97 0.29
CA VAL A 116 10.62 -12.60 0.99
C VAL A 116 11.53 -13.81 1.13
N ASN A 117 11.00 -14.94 1.59
CA ASN A 117 11.77 -16.16 1.81
C ASN A 117 12.36 -16.74 0.52
N GLN A 118 11.68 -16.57 -0.62
CA GLN A 118 12.22 -16.99 -1.92
C GLN A 118 13.48 -16.19 -2.32
N GLN A 119 13.63 -14.97 -1.81
CA GLN A 119 14.76 -14.11 -2.16
C GLN A 119 16.07 -14.48 -1.47
N LYS A 120 16.03 -15.30 -0.42
CA LYS A 120 17.21 -15.71 0.38
C LYS A 120 18.07 -14.50 0.77
N VAL A 121 17.44 -13.55 1.45
CA VAL A 121 18.06 -12.27 1.80
C VAL A 121 18.93 -12.36 3.04
N ASP A 122 19.88 -11.45 3.15
CA ASP A 122 20.75 -11.33 4.31
C ASP A 122 20.01 -10.71 5.50
N MET A 123 19.06 -9.80 5.25
CA MET A 123 18.30 -9.13 6.29
C MET A 123 16.95 -8.63 5.76
N VAL A 124 15.96 -8.58 6.67
CA VAL A 124 14.66 -7.99 6.42
C VAL A 124 14.52 -6.76 7.30
N LEU A 125 14.18 -5.63 6.70
CA LEU A 125 13.87 -4.38 7.37
C LEU A 125 12.38 -4.11 7.22
N ILE A 126 11.71 -3.81 8.33
CA ILE A 126 10.32 -3.38 8.36
C ILE A 126 10.30 -1.92 8.86
N GLY A 127 10.01 -1.01 7.93
CA GLY A 127 10.16 0.44 8.06
C GLY A 127 9.00 1.19 8.72
N GLY A 128 8.09 0.48 9.39
CA GLY A 128 6.91 1.06 10.04
C GLY A 128 5.62 0.87 9.26
N ASP A 129 4.53 1.40 9.84
CA ASP A 129 3.16 1.30 9.33
C ASP A 129 2.76 -0.14 8.98
N LEU A 130 3.01 -1.03 9.95
CA LEU A 130 2.73 -2.45 9.82
C LEU A 130 1.26 -2.76 10.09
N VAL A 131 0.60 -2.02 10.99
CA VAL A 131 -0.79 -2.27 11.41
C VAL A 131 -1.69 -1.05 11.26
N ASP A 132 -2.94 -1.28 10.87
CA ASP A 132 -3.96 -0.26 10.66
C ASP A 132 -5.14 -0.33 11.65
N GLU A 133 -5.01 -1.20 12.64
CA GLU A 133 -6.04 -1.40 13.65
C GLU A 133 -5.42 -1.73 15.01
N ASN A 134 -6.26 -1.72 16.04
CA ASN A 134 -5.88 -2.17 17.36
C ASN A 134 -5.35 -3.61 17.31
N ILE A 135 -4.27 -3.86 18.05
CA ILE A 135 -3.56 -5.13 18.06
C ILE A 135 -4.48 -6.33 18.28
N GLU A 136 -5.50 -6.25 19.15
CA GLU A 136 -6.41 -7.36 19.44
C GLU A 136 -7.13 -7.92 18.21
N LYS A 137 -7.32 -7.10 17.16
CA LYS A 137 -7.95 -7.54 15.92
C LYS A 137 -6.98 -8.15 14.91
N VAL A 138 -5.72 -7.71 14.93
CA VAL A 138 -4.73 -8.02 13.88
C VAL A 138 -3.63 -8.97 14.32
N LYS A 139 -3.52 -9.30 15.62
CA LYS A 139 -2.53 -10.26 16.16
C LYS A 139 -2.41 -11.54 15.32
N SER A 140 -3.55 -12.17 15.02
CA SER A 140 -3.58 -13.44 14.27
C SER A 140 -3.13 -13.29 12.81
N PHE A 141 -3.25 -12.09 12.24
CA PHE A 141 -2.82 -11.78 10.88
C PHE A 141 -1.31 -11.58 10.78
N LEU A 142 -0.67 -11.15 11.88
CA LEU A 142 0.77 -10.88 11.96
C LEU A 142 1.60 -12.11 12.32
N LEU A 143 1.00 -13.16 12.88
CA LEU A 143 1.70 -14.41 13.23
C LEU A 143 2.58 -15.00 12.10
N PRO A 144 2.22 -14.93 10.81
CA PRO A 144 3.08 -15.42 9.74
C PRO A 144 4.45 -14.74 9.66
N LEU A 145 4.63 -13.54 10.22
CA LEU A 145 5.92 -12.85 10.23
C LEU A 145 7.02 -13.64 10.95
N ASN A 146 6.66 -14.54 11.89
CA ASN A 146 7.61 -15.48 12.52
C ASN A 146 8.27 -16.45 11.55
N ASN A 147 7.73 -16.58 10.33
CA ASN A 147 8.30 -17.46 9.33
C ASN A 147 9.23 -16.71 8.36
N LEU A 148 9.49 -15.41 8.57
CA LEU A 148 10.50 -14.68 7.80
C LEU A 148 11.88 -15.28 8.03
N LYS A 149 12.64 -15.47 6.96
CA LYS A 149 13.97 -16.06 6.98
C LYS A 149 14.97 -15.11 6.37
N SER A 150 16.03 -14.85 7.11
CA SER A 150 17.19 -14.10 6.66
C SER A 150 18.44 -14.53 7.41
N THR A 151 19.61 -14.17 6.90
CA THR A 151 20.90 -14.50 7.52
C THR A 151 21.11 -13.80 8.87
N HIS A 152 20.74 -12.52 8.95
CA HIS A 152 21.01 -11.63 10.09
C HIS A 152 19.76 -11.27 10.90
N GLY A 153 18.59 -11.80 10.53
CA GLY A 153 17.33 -11.55 11.22
C GLY A 153 16.47 -10.46 10.58
N THR A 154 15.37 -10.16 11.27
CA THR A 154 14.36 -9.16 10.89
C THR A 154 14.41 -7.99 11.86
N PHE A 155 14.46 -6.76 11.35
CA PHE A 155 14.51 -5.54 12.15
C PHE A 155 13.29 -4.68 11.88
N TYR A 156 12.72 -4.10 12.93
CA TYR A 156 11.48 -3.33 12.86
C TYR A 156 11.65 -1.96 13.52
N VAL A 157 11.07 -0.93 12.91
CA VAL A 157 10.87 0.39 13.52
C VAL A 157 9.38 0.75 13.47
N PRO A 158 8.80 1.37 14.50
CA PRO A 158 7.40 1.80 14.46
C PRO A 158 7.20 2.99 13.53
N GLY A 159 6.09 2.97 12.80
CA GLY A 159 5.57 4.10 12.02
C GLY A 159 4.51 4.88 12.81
N ASN A 160 3.85 5.83 12.16
CA ASN A 160 2.83 6.66 12.83
C ASN A 160 1.54 5.89 13.13
N HIS A 161 1.21 4.87 12.33
CA HIS A 161 -0.01 4.10 12.56
C HIS A 161 0.03 3.31 13.87
N GLU A 162 1.20 2.84 14.28
CA GLU A 162 1.34 2.23 15.61
C GLU A 162 1.01 3.21 16.74
N TYR A 163 1.40 4.47 16.63
CA TYR A 163 1.01 5.50 17.60
C TYR A 163 -0.50 5.78 17.57
N TYR A 164 -1.13 5.79 16.40
CA TYR A 164 -2.58 6.03 16.27
C TYR A 164 -3.43 4.89 16.86
N HIS A 165 -2.95 3.66 16.82
CA HIS A 165 -3.69 2.46 17.27
C HIS A 165 -3.30 1.95 18.66
N GLY A 166 -2.32 2.58 19.31
CA GLY A 166 -1.85 2.26 20.65
C GLY A 166 -0.52 1.53 20.60
N ILE A 167 0.57 2.31 20.65
CA ILE A 167 1.92 1.79 20.41
C ILE A 167 2.35 0.72 21.43
N GLU A 168 2.07 0.91 22.72
CA GLU A 168 2.53 0.00 23.77
C GLU A 168 2.01 -1.45 23.59
N PRO A 169 0.69 -1.70 23.44
CA PRO A 169 0.19 -3.03 23.12
C PRO A 169 0.74 -3.62 21.81
N ILE A 170 0.96 -2.78 20.79
CA ILE A 170 1.47 -3.23 19.50
C ILE A 170 2.92 -3.68 19.65
N LEU A 171 3.81 -2.84 20.18
CA LEU A 171 5.22 -3.18 20.41
C LEU A 171 5.36 -4.36 21.36
N SER A 172 4.53 -4.45 22.41
CA SER A 172 4.54 -5.60 23.32
C SER A 172 4.26 -6.92 22.58
N PHE A 173 3.30 -6.92 21.65
CA PHE A 173 3.04 -8.09 20.82
C PHE A 173 4.13 -8.34 19.77
N LEU A 174 4.60 -7.31 19.08
CA LEU A 174 5.64 -7.46 18.06
C LEU A 174 6.96 -7.98 18.66
N ASN A 175 7.28 -7.63 19.91
CA ASN A 175 8.40 -8.20 20.65
C ASN A 175 8.27 -9.71 20.94
N THR A 176 7.08 -10.29 20.79
CA THR A 176 6.88 -11.76 20.89
C THR A 176 7.13 -12.48 19.57
N LEU A 177 7.31 -11.73 18.48
CA LEU A 177 7.62 -12.27 17.17
C LEU A 177 9.14 -12.35 16.97
N ASP A 178 9.58 -13.12 15.98
CA ASP A 178 10.99 -13.32 15.62
C ASP A 178 11.55 -12.10 14.86
N MET A 179 11.60 -10.96 15.55
CA MET A 179 12.13 -9.69 15.04
C MET A 179 12.73 -8.85 16.17
N THR A 180 13.68 -7.99 15.81
CA THR A 180 14.30 -7.03 16.72
C THR A 180 13.72 -5.64 16.48
N ILE A 181 13.07 -5.07 17.50
CA ILE A 181 12.54 -3.71 17.45
C ILE A 181 13.66 -2.71 17.77
N LEU A 182 13.85 -1.71 16.91
CA LEU A 182 14.90 -0.69 17.05
C LEU A 182 14.26 0.68 17.35
N GLY A 183 14.10 1.01 18.63
CA GLY A 183 13.55 2.30 19.08
C GLY A 183 14.65 3.29 19.44
N ASN A 184 15.12 4.12 18.51
CA ASN A 184 16.31 4.97 18.68
C ASN A 184 17.57 4.16 19.07
N GLU A 185 17.65 2.93 18.58
CA GLU A 185 18.75 2.00 18.82
C GLU A 185 19.44 1.63 17.50
N CYS A 186 20.65 1.09 17.63
CA CYS A 186 21.38 0.53 16.51
C CYS A 186 21.94 -0.84 16.88
N VAL A 187 22.03 -1.73 15.89
CA VAL A 187 22.60 -3.06 16.05
C VAL A 187 23.85 -3.18 15.20
N HIS A 188 24.91 -3.72 15.78
CA HIS A 188 26.15 -4.03 15.07
C HIS A 188 26.09 -5.47 14.56
N LEU A 189 26.06 -5.62 13.24
CA LEU A 189 26.10 -6.92 12.57
C LEU A 189 27.56 -7.26 12.24
N GLY A 190 28.13 -8.23 12.96
CA GLY A 190 29.50 -8.68 12.73
C GLY A 190 29.67 -9.35 11.37
N GLY A 191 30.82 -9.15 10.73
CA GLY A 191 31.19 -9.84 9.49
C GLY A 191 30.68 -9.21 8.20
N ILE A 192 29.99 -8.07 8.31
CA ILE A 192 29.49 -7.25 7.19
C ILE A 192 30.49 -6.14 6.79
N ASN A 193 31.42 -5.79 7.67
CA ASN A 193 32.63 -4.97 7.46
C ASN A 193 33.62 -5.27 8.59
#